data_AF-A0A291QW72-F1
#
_entry.id   AF-A0A291QW72-F1
#
_cell.length_a   1.000
_cell.length_b   1.000
_cell.length_c   1.000
_cell.angle_alpha   90.00
_cell.angle_beta   90.00
_cell.angle_gamma   90.00
#
_symmetry.space_group_name_H-M   'P 1'
#
loop_
_entity.id
_entity.type
_entity.pdbx_description
1 polymer ?
#
loop_
_entity_poly.entity_id
_entity_poly.type
_entity_poly.pdbx_seq_one_letter_code
_entity_poly.pdbx_strand_id
1 'polypeptide(L)'
;MMLQQRIYTKIYFAYNEYKRIELLFYNETNSTALHFDGFDFIYKAFLIDVAEFFKELEYSIQQEKVFFEIEDIRQDDLLNKTYVGLSNGDIFQIYSVMDDENAGQILSIFEKNIGVSGSAFEQEIYKEAVERLKKAEECKVYLNNSPMPED
;
A
#
# COMPACT_ATOMS: atom_id res chain seq x y z
N MET A 1 14.46 -10.97 -5.72
CA MET A 1 13.27 -11.41 -6.48
C MET A 1 12.41 -10.17 -6.72
N MET A 2 11.96 -9.92 -7.96
CA MET A 2 11.33 -8.65 -8.38
C MET A 2 9.80 -8.77 -8.39
N LEU A 3 9.09 -7.73 -7.91
CA LEU A 3 7.65 -7.54 -8.17
C LEU A 3 7.35 -7.74 -9.66
N GLN A 4 6.54 -8.75 -10.02
CA GLN A 4 6.19 -9.07 -11.41
C GLN A 4 5.45 -7.92 -12.10
N GLN A 5 4.64 -7.18 -11.34
CA GLN A 5 3.98 -5.97 -11.79
C GLN A 5 4.05 -4.91 -10.69
N ARG A 6 4.46 -3.71 -11.08
CA ARG A 6 4.62 -2.56 -10.18
C ARG A 6 3.65 -1.43 -10.47
N ILE A 7 3.03 -1.43 -11.66
CA ILE A 7 2.23 -0.32 -12.16
C ILE A 7 0.74 -0.65 -12.02
N TYR A 8 0.03 0.23 -11.32
CA TYR A 8 -1.40 0.17 -11.05
C TYR A 8 -2.07 1.47 -11.50
N THR A 9 -3.36 1.44 -11.79
CA THR A 9 -4.12 2.60 -12.30
C THR A 9 -5.10 3.14 -11.28
N LYS A 10 -5.48 2.33 -10.28
CA LYS A 10 -6.38 2.71 -9.20
C LYS A 10 -5.95 2.10 -7.88
N ILE A 11 -6.35 2.76 -6.79
CA ILE A 11 -6.21 2.24 -5.44
C ILE A 11 -7.58 2.21 -4.80
N TYR A 12 -7.99 1.04 -4.31
CA TYR A 12 -9.22 0.89 -3.56
C TYR A 12 -8.94 0.57 -2.10
N PHE A 13 -9.87 0.93 -1.23
CA PHE A 13 -9.81 0.61 0.19
C PHE A 13 -11.14 0.04 0.70
N ALA A 14 -11.05 -0.84 1.67
CA ALA A 14 -12.17 -1.36 2.44
C ALA A 14 -11.74 -1.66 3.88
N TYR A 15 -12.70 -2.06 4.71
CA TYR A 15 -12.44 -2.70 5.99
C TYR A 15 -12.97 -4.13 5.94
N ASN A 16 -12.15 -5.09 6.37
CA ASN A 16 -12.61 -6.48 6.49
C ASN A 16 -13.46 -6.69 7.75
N GLU A 17 -13.94 -7.91 7.96
CA GLU A 17 -14.79 -8.27 9.10
C GLU A 17 -14.14 -8.02 10.48
N TYR A 18 -12.80 -7.97 10.53
CA TYR A 18 -12.01 -7.67 11.72
C TYR A 18 -11.64 -6.17 11.83
N LYS A 19 -12.26 -5.29 11.05
CA LYS A 19 -11.99 -3.85 10.99
C LYS A 19 -10.54 -3.51 10.60
N ARG A 20 -9.86 -4.43 9.92
CA ARG A 20 -8.54 -4.19 9.35
C ARG A 20 -8.69 -3.58 7.97
N ILE A 21 -7.71 -2.78 7.59
CA ILE A 21 -7.71 -2.10 6.30
C ILE A 21 -7.37 -3.13 5.23
N GLU A 22 -8.22 -3.23 4.22
CA GLU A 22 -7.87 -3.85 2.95
C GLU A 22 -7.51 -2.77 1.94
N LEU A 23 -6.37 -2.93 1.26
CA LEU A 23 -5.95 -2.04 0.18
C LEU A 23 -5.72 -2.83 -1.09
N LEU A 24 -6.29 -2.36 -2.20
CA LEU A 24 -6.20 -3.01 -3.49
C LEU A 24 -5.61 -2.03 -4.51
N PHE A 25 -4.34 -2.23 -4.85
CA PHE A 25 -3.73 -1.55 -5.99
C PHE A 25 -4.14 -2.32 -7.24
N TYR A 26 -4.99 -1.75 -8.07
CA TYR A 26 -5.60 -2.40 -9.23
C TYR A 26 -5.08 -1.79 -10.53
N ASN A 27 -4.75 -2.63 -11.51
CA ASN A 27 -4.46 -2.22 -12.87
C ASN A 27 -5.64 -2.62 -13.77
N GLU A 28 -6.41 -1.63 -14.18
CA GLU A 28 -7.60 -1.82 -15.03
C GLU A 28 -7.24 -2.31 -16.45
N THR A 29 -6.03 -2.03 -16.93
CA THR A 29 -5.63 -2.38 -18.30
C THR A 29 -5.44 -3.89 -18.48
N ASN A 30 -4.96 -4.58 -17.43
CA ASN A 30 -4.67 -6.01 -17.49
C ASN A 30 -5.35 -6.83 -16.39
N SER A 31 -6.27 -6.22 -15.63
CA SER A 31 -7.06 -6.88 -14.58
C SER A 31 -6.20 -7.59 -13.54
N THR A 32 -5.07 -7.00 -13.16
CA THR A 32 -4.20 -7.52 -12.10
C THR A 32 -4.31 -6.64 -10.87
N ALA A 33 -4.07 -7.22 -9.70
CA ALA A 33 -4.09 -6.47 -8.46
C ALA A 33 -3.01 -6.90 -7.49
N LEU A 34 -2.62 -5.98 -6.63
CA LEU A 34 -1.89 -6.25 -5.41
C LEU A 34 -2.80 -5.92 -4.24
N HIS A 35 -3.14 -6.95 -3.46
CA HIS A 35 -4.09 -6.87 -2.37
C HIS A 35 -3.37 -6.96 -1.02
N PHE A 36 -3.46 -5.91 -0.21
CA PHE A 36 -3.18 -5.98 1.22
C PHE A 36 -4.45 -6.41 1.94
N ASP A 37 -4.43 -7.55 2.63
CA ASP A 37 -5.61 -8.14 3.29
C ASP A 37 -5.79 -7.74 4.77
N GLY A 38 -5.00 -6.77 5.22
CA GLY A 38 -4.90 -6.36 6.62
C GLY A 38 -3.66 -6.90 7.34
N PHE A 39 -2.93 -7.84 6.72
CA PHE A 39 -1.66 -8.35 7.24
C PHE A 39 -0.59 -8.39 6.16
N ASP A 40 -0.90 -9.02 5.03
CA ASP A 40 0.07 -9.39 4.00
C ASP A 40 -0.37 -8.89 2.63
N PHE A 41 0.61 -8.81 1.73
CA PHE A 41 0.36 -8.52 0.33
C PHE A 41 0.26 -9.79 -0.51
N ILE A 42 -0.84 -9.91 -1.24
CA ILE A 42 -1.14 -11.01 -2.13
C ILE A 42 -1.28 -10.48 -3.55
N TYR A 43 -0.49 -11.01 -4.48
CA TYR A 43 -0.66 -10.71 -5.90
C TYR A 43 -1.84 -11.51 -6.47
N LYS A 44 -2.70 -10.81 -7.21
CA LYS A 44 -3.82 -11.37 -7.95
C LYS A 44 -3.53 -11.18 -9.44
N ALA A 45 -3.08 -12.26 -10.09
CA ALA A 45 -2.76 -12.27 -11.51
C ALA A 45 -3.97 -12.03 -12.42
N PHE A 46 -5.18 -12.27 -11.90
CA PHE A 46 -6.42 -12.00 -12.62
C PHE A 46 -7.55 -11.69 -11.61
N LEU A 47 -8.10 -10.48 -11.70
CA LEU A 47 -9.23 -9.99 -10.94
C LEU A 47 -10.20 -9.34 -11.91
N ILE A 48 -11.29 -10.06 -12.22
CA ILE A 48 -12.27 -9.64 -13.23
C ILE A 48 -12.94 -8.32 -12.80
N ASP A 49 -13.40 -8.27 -11.56
CA ASP A 49 -14.08 -7.13 -10.99
C ASP A 49 -13.62 -6.88 -9.55
N VAL A 50 -13.55 -5.61 -9.18
CA VAL A 50 -13.35 -5.18 -7.80
C VAL A 50 -14.70 -5.25 -7.09
N ALA A 51 -14.74 -5.93 -5.94
CA ALA A 51 -15.99 -6.11 -5.20
C ALA A 51 -16.61 -4.77 -4.78
N GLU A 52 -17.94 -4.65 -4.83
CA GLU A 52 -18.67 -3.37 -4.65
C GLU A 52 -18.44 -2.69 -3.29
N PHE A 53 -18.02 -3.45 -2.27
CA PHE A 53 -17.74 -2.90 -0.95
C PHE A 53 -16.42 -2.12 -0.89
N PHE A 54 -15.52 -2.31 -1.86
CA PHE A 54 -14.33 -1.50 -2.02
C PHE A 54 -14.70 -0.12 -2.55
N LYS A 55 -14.11 0.91 -1.95
CA LYS A 55 -14.24 2.29 -2.41
C LYS A 55 -12.92 2.74 -3.01
N GLU A 56 -12.97 3.46 -4.13
CA GLU A 56 -11.75 4.07 -4.68
C GLU A 56 -11.23 5.10 -3.67
N LEU A 57 -9.93 5.02 -3.38
CA LEU A 57 -9.26 5.87 -2.41
C LEU A 57 -9.18 7.29 -2.97
N GLU A 58 -9.53 8.30 -2.16
CA GLU A 58 -9.57 9.70 -2.62
C GLU A 58 -8.23 10.17 -3.20
N TYR A 59 -7.12 9.74 -2.61
CA TYR A 59 -5.78 9.96 -3.15
C TYR A 59 -5.66 9.50 -4.62
N SER A 60 -6.23 8.35 -4.98
CA SER A 60 -6.22 7.84 -6.36
C SER A 60 -6.99 8.76 -7.31
N ILE A 61 -8.09 9.34 -6.84
CA ILE A 61 -8.99 10.20 -7.62
C ILE A 61 -8.35 11.58 -7.87
N GLN A 62 -7.61 12.12 -6.90
CA GLN A 62 -7.05 13.47 -6.94
C GLN A 62 -5.75 13.59 -7.76
N GLN A 63 -5.05 12.48 -7.98
CA GLN A 63 -3.77 12.49 -8.69
C GLN A 63 -4.01 12.68 -10.20
N GLU A 64 -3.42 13.71 -10.81
CA GLU A 64 -3.43 13.90 -12.27
C GLU A 64 -2.74 12.74 -13.03
N LYS A 65 -1.92 11.95 -12.32
CA LYS A 65 -1.17 10.82 -12.88
C LYS A 65 -2.04 9.56 -12.93
N VAL A 66 -2.06 8.95 -14.12
CA VAL A 66 -2.79 7.72 -14.45
C VAL A 66 -2.18 6.45 -13.84
N PHE A 67 -0.94 6.53 -13.32
CA PHE A 67 -0.17 5.35 -12.92
C PHE A 67 0.49 5.50 -11.55
N PHE A 68 0.23 4.53 -10.69
CA PHE A 68 0.88 4.30 -9.40
C PHE A 68 1.90 3.18 -9.58
N GLU A 69 3.18 3.54 -9.60
CA GLU A 69 4.26 2.56 -9.62
C GLU A 69 4.79 2.31 -8.21
N ILE A 70 4.60 1.11 -7.70
CA ILE A 70 5.14 0.68 -6.40
C ILE A 70 6.63 0.35 -6.57
N GLU A 71 7.47 1.12 -5.90
CA GLU A 71 8.91 0.92 -5.88
C GLU A 71 9.30 -0.13 -4.82
N ASP A 72 8.68 -0.05 -3.64
CA ASP A 72 9.04 -0.88 -2.50
C ASP A 72 7.88 -1.13 -1.53
N ILE A 73 7.91 -2.27 -0.86
CA ILE A 73 6.99 -2.67 0.19
C ILE A 73 7.80 -3.22 1.36
N ARG A 74 7.56 -2.69 2.55
CA ARG A 74 8.29 -3.08 3.76
C ARG A 74 7.36 -3.24 4.94
N GLN A 75 7.65 -4.20 5.79
CA GLN A 75 6.94 -4.43 7.04
C GLN A 75 7.92 -4.29 8.20
N ASP A 76 7.46 -3.63 9.26
CA ASP A 76 8.10 -3.56 10.57
C ASP A 76 7.22 -4.33 11.55
N ASP A 77 7.58 -5.60 11.78
CA ASP A 77 6.82 -6.51 12.63
C ASP A 77 6.86 -6.08 14.11
N LEU A 78 7.93 -5.39 14.54
CA LEU A 78 8.07 -4.89 15.91
C LEU A 78 7.06 -3.77 16.20
N LEU A 79 6.83 -2.92 15.21
CA LEU A 79 5.88 -1.80 15.33
C LEU A 79 4.50 -2.13 14.75
N ASN A 80 4.31 -3.31 14.17
CA ASN A 80 3.13 -3.71 13.41
C ASN A 80 2.74 -2.63 12.37
N LYS A 81 3.74 -2.21 11.58
CA LYS A 81 3.59 -1.19 10.53
C LYS A 81 3.96 -1.74 9.18
N THR A 82 3.14 -1.44 8.19
CA THR A 82 3.40 -1.76 6.79
C THR A 82 3.58 -0.46 6.01
N TYR A 83 4.55 -0.45 5.10
CA TYR A 83 4.88 0.70 4.27
C TYR A 83 4.86 0.32 2.79
N VAL A 84 4.28 1.19 1.95
CA VAL A 84 4.34 1.10 0.49
C VAL A 84 4.93 2.40 -0.04
N GLY A 85 6.10 2.32 -0.68
CA GLY A 85 6.75 3.43 -1.35
C GLY A 85 6.44 3.43 -2.84
N LEU A 86 5.96 4.58 -3.36
CA LEU A 86 5.73 4.79 -4.78
C LEU A 86 6.94 5.44 -5.45
N SER A 87 7.13 5.25 -6.77
CA SER A 87 8.28 5.78 -7.52
C SER A 87 8.28 7.31 -7.65
N ASN A 88 7.13 7.96 -7.47
CA ASN A 88 7.06 9.41 -7.30
C ASN A 88 7.56 9.88 -5.93
N GLY A 89 7.77 8.96 -4.99
CA GLY A 89 8.28 9.15 -3.64
C GLY A 89 7.20 9.31 -2.56
N ASP A 90 5.92 9.13 -2.90
CA ASP A 90 4.84 9.13 -1.92
C ASP A 90 4.87 7.82 -1.11
N ILE A 91 4.48 7.89 0.16
CA ILE A 91 4.58 6.76 1.10
C ILE A 91 3.22 6.50 1.75
N PHE A 92 2.75 5.27 1.66
CA PHE A 92 1.59 4.78 2.40
C PHE A 92 2.11 4.05 3.64
N GLN A 93 1.59 4.39 4.82
CA GLN A 93 1.89 3.71 6.08
C GLN A 93 0.59 3.17 6.67
N ILE A 94 0.55 1.88 6.94
CA ILE A 94 -0.58 1.18 7.59
C ILE A 94 -0.10 0.73 8.97
N TYR A 95 -0.85 1.01 10.02
CA TYR A 95 -0.46 0.64 11.39
C TYR A 95 -1.65 0.47 12.32
N SER A 96 -1.46 -0.32 13.38
CA SER A 96 -2.49 -0.52 14.42
C SER A 96 -2.27 0.43 15.61
N VAL A 97 -3.34 0.83 16.29
CA VAL A 97 -3.26 1.61 17.54
C VAL A 97 -3.30 0.64 18.72
N MET A 98 -2.28 0.62 19.58
CA MET A 98 -1.96 -0.52 20.48
C MET A 98 -2.92 -0.79 21.65
N ASP A 99 -4.01 -0.06 21.87
CA ASP A 99 -4.78 -0.16 23.11
C ASP A 99 -6.09 -0.97 23.05
N ASP A 100 -6.41 -1.62 21.93
CA ASP A 100 -7.61 -2.46 21.85
C ASP A 100 -7.34 -3.68 20.95
N GLU A 101 -7.72 -4.88 21.39
CA GLU A 101 -7.71 -6.08 20.52
C GLU A 101 -8.71 -5.94 19.35
N ASN A 102 -9.59 -4.92 19.41
CA ASN A 102 -10.45 -4.46 18.33
C ASN A 102 -9.92 -3.22 17.57
N ALA A 103 -8.69 -2.78 17.83
CA ALA A 103 -8.16 -1.54 17.29
C ALA A 103 -8.06 -1.60 15.77
N GLY A 104 -8.84 -0.74 15.11
CA GLY A 104 -8.78 -0.57 13.67
C GLY A 104 -7.38 -0.14 13.24
N GLN A 105 -7.00 -0.59 12.05
CA GLN A 105 -5.80 -0.08 11.39
C GLN A 105 -6.05 1.33 10.88
N ILE A 106 -4.98 2.12 10.83
CA ILE A 106 -4.93 3.45 10.25
C ILE A 106 -4.07 3.40 9.01
N LEU A 107 -4.56 3.99 7.92
CA LEU A 107 -3.78 4.33 6.74
C LEU A 107 -3.41 5.81 6.81
N SER A 108 -2.12 6.10 6.72
CA SER A 108 -1.57 7.44 6.51
C SER A 108 -0.84 7.51 5.18
N ILE A 109 -1.04 8.59 4.43
CA ILE A 109 -0.40 8.82 3.13
C ILE A 109 0.45 10.08 3.25
N PHE A 110 1.73 9.97 2.93
CA PHE A 110 2.71 11.04 3.01
C PHE A 110 3.20 11.38 1.61
N GLU A 111 2.89 12.59 1.16
CA GLU A 111 3.22 13.04 -0.19
C GLU A 111 4.58 13.73 -0.26
N LYS A 112 5.39 13.42 -1.27
CA LYS A 112 6.71 14.05 -1.50
C LYS A 112 6.58 15.51 -1.87
N ASN A 113 5.52 15.89 -2.59
CA ASN A 113 5.32 17.26 -3.10
C ASN A 113 5.14 18.30 -1.98
N ILE A 114 4.94 17.87 -0.73
CA ILE A 114 5.00 18.69 0.48
C ILE A 114 6.33 19.48 0.58
N GLY A 115 7.42 19.00 -0.05
CA GLY A 115 8.71 19.68 -0.06
C GLY A 115 8.76 21.06 -0.74
N VAL A 116 7.76 21.45 -1.53
CA VAL A 116 7.73 22.76 -2.25
C VAL A 116 6.79 23.77 -1.58
N SER A 117 5.72 23.31 -0.93
CA SER A 117 4.65 24.18 -0.40
C SER A 117 4.14 23.81 1.00
N GLY A 118 4.64 22.73 1.60
CA GLY A 118 4.19 22.25 2.90
C GLY A 118 4.79 23.02 4.07
N SER A 119 4.07 23.03 5.18
CA SER A 119 4.52 23.54 6.48
C SER A 119 5.74 22.76 6.99
N ALA A 120 6.52 23.39 7.89
CA ALA A 120 7.69 22.74 8.50
C ALA A 120 7.33 21.42 9.21
N PHE A 121 6.14 21.35 9.82
CA PHE A 121 5.63 20.15 10.47
C PHE A 121 5.37 19.02 9.47
N GLU A 122 4.72 19.31 8.34
CA GLU A 122 4.46 18.30 7.30
C GLU A 122 5.76 17.79 6.67
N GLN A 123 6.75 18.67 6.48
CA GLN A 123 8.08 18.27 6.01
C GLN A 123 8.81 17.37 7.02
N GLU A 124 8.65 17.63 8.32
CA GLU A 124 9.22 16.80 9.38
C GLU A 124 8.58 15.41 9.42
N ILE A 125 7.25 15.34 9.38
CA ILE A 125 6.50 14.09 9.32
C ILE A 125 6.90 13.27 8.09
N TYR A 126 7.01 13.90 6.92
CA TYR A 126 7.42 13.20 5.70
C TYR A 126 8.84 12.65 5.83
N LYS A 127 9.80 13.44 6.34
CA LYS A 127 11.17 12.97 6.58
C LYS A 127 11.18 11.78 7.53
N GLU A 128 10.40 11.83 8.59
CA GLU A 128 10.25 10.73 9.53
C GLU A 128 9.68 9.46 8.85
N ALA A 129 8.67 9.60 8.01
CA ALA A 129 8.11 8.49 7.24
C ALA A 129 9.14 7.86 6.30
N VAL A 130 9.94 8.67 5.59
CA VAL A 130 11.05 8.20 4.74
C VAL A 130 12.10 7.45 5.56
N GLU A 131 12.49 7.99 6.72
CA GLU A 131 13.46 7.33 7.59
C GLU A 131 12.93 6.00 8.13
N ARG A 132 11.66 5.94 8.53
CA ARG A 132 11.04 4.71 9.04
C ARG A 132 10.89 3.66 7.94
N LEU A 133 10.44 4.05 6.74
CA LEU A 133 10.47 3.17 5.57
C LEU A 133 11.89 2.62 5.36
N LYS A 134 12.92 3.48 5.45
CA LYS A 134 14.32 3.03 5.33
C LYS A 134 14.75 2.06 6.43
N LYS A 135 14.33 2.29 7.68
CA LYS A 135 14.67 1.52 8.88
C LYS A 135 13.86 0.24 9.07
N ALA A 136 12.72 0.08 8.38
CA ALA A 136 11.98 -1.18 8.33
C ALA A 136 12.84 -2.21 7.57
N GLU A 137 13.77 -2.83 8.28
CA GLU A 137 14.76 -3.75 7.76
C GLU A 137 14.13 -5.15 7.57
N GLU A 138 13.98 -5.51 6.30
CA GLU A 138 14.22 -6.86 5.76
C GLU A 138 13.09 -7.91 5.71
N CYS A 139 11.82 -7.57 5.93
CA CYS A 139 10.71 -8.36 5.36
C CYS A 139 10.33 -7.79 3.99
N LYS A 140 11.15 -8.03 2.96
CA LYS A 140 10.71 -7.81 1.57
C LYS A 140 9.60 -8.80 1.30
N VAL A 141 8.37 -8.33 1.12
CA VAL A 141 7.26 -9.21 0.75
C VAL A 141 7.58 -9.82 -0.61
N TYR A 142 7.95 -11.09 -0.60
CA TYR A 142 8.14 -11.88 -1.79
C TYR A 142 6.75 -12.29 -2.28
N LEU A 143 6.28 -11.62 -3.34
CA LEU A 143 5.07 -12.06 -4.02
C LEU A 143 5.31 -13.47 -4.55
N ASN A 144 4.59 -14.44 -3.98
CA ASN A 144 4.65 -15.83 -4.44
C ASN A 144 4.19 -15.88 -5.90
N ASN A 145 5.15 -16.08 -6.80
CA ASN A 145 4.86 -16.68 -8.08
C ASN A 145 4.71 -18.18 -7.80
N SER A 146 3.50 -18.65 -7.51
CA SER A 146 3.24 -20.06 -7.76
C SER A 146 3.12 -20.20 -9.29
N PRO A 147 4.09 -20.83 -9.99
CA PRO A 147 3.74 -21.42 -11.27
C PRO A 147 2.59 -22.39 -10.98
N MET A 148 1.54 -22.35 -11.80
CA MET A 148 0.53 -23.41 -11.79
C MET A 148 1.27 -24.75 -11.85
N PRO A 149 0.90 -25.77 -11.06
CA PRO A 149 1.29 -27.12 -11.40
C PRO A 149 0.70 -27.41 -12.78
N GLU A 150 1.58 -27.64 -13.76
CA GLU A 150 1.21 -28.42 -14.93
C GLU A 150 1.02 -29.86 -14.43
N ASP A 151 -0.25 -30.25 -14.26
CA ASP A 151 -0.85 -31.52 -14.71
C ASP A 151 -2.29 -31.68 -14.17
#